data_AF-A0A1A8GAE7-F1
#
_entry.id   AF-A0A1A8GAE7-F1
#
_cell.length_a   1.000
_cell.length_b   1.000
_cell.length_c   1.000
_cell.angle_alpha   90.00
_cell.angle_beta   90.00
_cell.angle_gamma   90.00
#
_symmetry.space_group_name_H-M   'P 1'
#
loop_
_entity.id
_entity.type
_entity.pdbx_description
1 polymer ?
#
loop_
_entity_poly.entity_id
_entity_poly.type
_entity_poly.pdbx_seq_one_letter_code
_entity_poly.pdbx_strand_id
1 'polypeptide(L)'
;MICILLVAGHGTVLETEIKNDDTGLYGHLAAVPKALLPGIGGKKILDFWWEMVNMRQLFTEVYLVTNADKYKHYERWATANDFPVENIVN
;
A
#
# COMPACT_ATOMS: atom_id res chain seq x y z
N MET A 1 17.94 3.42 12.80
CA MET A 1 17.33 2.06 12.82
C MET A 1 16.63 1.86 11.49
N ILE A 2 16.67 0.67 10.89
CA ILE A 2 15.98 0.41 9.63
C ILE A 2 14.54 -0.02 9.92
N CYS A 3 13.57 0.51 9.16
CA CYS A 3 12.18 0.06 9.16
C CYS A 3 11.87 -0.66 7.85
N ILE A 4 11.09 -1.74 7.91
CA ILE A 4 10.63 -2.47 6.73
C ILE A 4 9.11 -2.52 6.77
N LEU A 5 8.47 -1.97 5.74
CA LEU A 5 7.04 -2.06 5.49
C LEU A 5 6.77 -3.20 4.51
N LEU A 6 6.10 -4.26 4.98
CA LEU A 6 5.78 -5.45 4.19
C LEU A 6 4.42 -5.29 3.51
N VAL A 7 4.41 -5.13 2.18
CA VAL A 7 3.19 -4.95 1.38
C VAL A 7 3.03 -5.94 0.21
N ALA A 8 3.90 -6.96 0.14
CA ALA A 8 3.89 -8.03 -0.88
C ALA A 8 2.72 -9.05 -0.79
N GLY A 9 1.68 -8.75 -0.01
CA GLY A 9 0.55 -9.65 0.21
C GLY A 9 -0.34 -9.75 -1.03
N HIS A 10 -0.70 -10.96 -1.45
CA HIS A 10 -1.55 -11.19 -2.64
C HIS A 10 -3.00 -10.75 -2.45
N GLY A 11 -3.56 -10.86 -1.23
CA GLY A 11 -4.86 -10.27 -0.88
C GLY A 11 -6.07 -10.94 -1.53
N THR A 12 -6.11 -12.27 -1.59
CA THR A 12 -7.10 -13.04 -2.36
C THR A 12 -8.52 -13.00 -1.81
N VAL A 13 -8.69 -13.01 -0.48
CA VAL A 13 -10.03 -13.04 0.16
C VAL A 13 -10.81 -11.78 -0.19
N LEU A 14 -10.23 -10.61 0.08
CA LEU A 14 -10.90 -9.32 -0.18
C LEU A 14 -11.15 -9.09 -1.67
N GLU A 15 -10.21 -9.47 -2.53
CA GLU A 15 -10.40 -9.40 -3.98
C GLU A 15 -11.58 -10.29 -4.45
N THR A 16 -11.74 -11.46 -3.83
CA THR A 16 -12.86 -12.37 -4.11
C THR A 16 -14.18 -11.78 -3.62
N GLU A 17 -14.21 -11.19 -2.42
CA GLU A 17 -15.38 -10.52 -1.88
C GLU A 17 -15.82 -9.33 -2.74
N ILE A 18 -14.86 -8.51 -3.22
CA ILE A 18 -15.15 -7.40 -4.15
C ILE A 18 -15.74 -7.92 -5.47
N LYS A 19 -15.21 -9.03 -6.01
CA LYS A 19 -15.71 -9.61 -7.26
C LYS A 19 -17.10 -10.23 -7.13
N ASN A 20 -17.43 -10.71 -5.94
CA ASN A 20 -18.73 -11.33 -5.65
C ASN A 20 -19.76 -10.31 -5.14
N ASP A 21 -19.43 -9.00 -5.10
CA ASP A 21 -20.38 -7.95 -4.75
C ASP A 21 -21.35 -7.68 -5.90
N ASP A 22 -22.56 -8.24 -5.80
CA ASP A 22 -23.63 -8.06 -6.78
C ASP A 22 -24.18 -6.62 -6.85
N THR A 23 -23.87 -5.77 -5.85
CA THR A 23 -24.31 -4.37 -5.86
C THR A 23 -23.45 -3.49 -6.79
N GLY A 24 -22.24 -3.96 -7.13
CA GLY A 24 -21.25 -3.22 -7.91
C GLY A 24 -20.62 -2.03 -7.19
N LEU A 25 -20.96 -1.81 -5.91
CA LEU A 25 -20.49 -0.67 -5.12
C LEU A 25 -18.97 -0.65 -5.02
N TYR A 26 -18.34 -1.83 -4.89
CA TYR A 26 -16.91 -1.96 -4.67
C TYR A 26 -16.10 -2.31 -5.93
N GLY A 27 -16.73 -2.40 -7.10
CA GLY A 27 -16.05 -2.82 -8.33
C GLY A 27 -14.83 -1.97 -8.70
N HIS A 28 -14.85 -0.68 -8.34
CA HIS A 28 -13.73 0.24 -8.53
C HIS A 28 -12.49 -0.05 -7.65
N LEU A 29 -12.63 -0.89 -6.62
CA LEU A 29 -11.55 -1.33 -5.74
C LEU A 29 -10.92 -2.64 -6.19
N ALA A 30 -11.48 -3.32 -7.20
CA ALA A 30 -10.90 -4.55 -7.73
C ALA A 30 -9.49 -4.31 -8.26
N ALA A 31 -8.58 -5.26 -8.01
CA ALA A 31 -7.16 -5.19 -8.34
C ALA A 31 -6.37 -4.05 -7.67
N VAL A 32 -6.97 -3.27 -6.77
CA VAL A 32 -6.24 -2.30 -5.96
C VAL A 32 -5.48 -3.06 -4.86
N PRO A 33 -4.15 -2.89 -4.72
CA PRO A 33 -3.40 -3.53 -3.65
C PRO A 33 -4.00 -3.21 -2.28
N LYS A 34 -4.10 -4.20 -1.39
CA LYS A 34 -4.76 -4.05 -0.08
C LYS A 34 -4.22 -2.87 0.73
N ALA A 35 -2.91 -2.62 0.70
CA ALA A 35 -2.30 -1.50 1.41
C ALA A 35 -2.68 -0.12 0.82
N LEU A 36 -3.16 -0.07 -0.42
CA LEU A 36 -3.57 1.15 -1.11
C LEU A 36 -5.09 1.35 -1.13
N LEU A 37 -5.86 0.46 -0.51
CA LEU A 37 -7.30 0.64 -0.37
C LEU A 37 -7.62 1.86 0.52
N PRO A 38 -8.75 2.54 0.27
CA PRO A 38 -9.18 3.66 1.08
C PRO A 38 -9.53 3.19 2.49
N GLY A 39 -8.88 3.80 3.48
CA GLY A 39 -9.25 3.76 4.88
C GLY A 39 -10.16 4.93 5.26
N ILE A 40 -10.12 5.31 6.53
CA ILE A 40 -10.95 6.39 7.09
C ILE A 40 -10.64 7.71 6.38
N GLY A 41 -11.68 8.43 5.96
CA GLY A 41 -11.54 9.72 5.28
C GLY A 41 -10.99 9.62 3.84
N GLY A 42 -11.01 8.44 3.22
CA GLY A 42 -10.56 8.22 1.84
C GLY A 42 -9.03 8.13 1.67
N LYS A 43 -8.28 8.28 2.76
CA LYS A 43 -6.83 8.13 2.80
C LYS A 43 -6.42 6.67 2.69
N LYS A 44 -5.34 6.35 1.98
CA LYS A 44 -4.95 4.95 1.77
C LYS A 44 -4.38 4.36 3.06
N ILE A 45 -4.58 3.07 3.28
CA ILE A 45 -4.08 2.37 4.48
C ILE A 45 -2.57 2.58 4.68
N LEU A 46 -1.78 2.53 3.60
CA LEU A 46 -0.33 2.72 3.64
C LEU A 46 0.08 4.14 4.06
N ASP A 47 -0.73 5.16 3.75
CA ASP A 47 -0.45 6.54 4.12
C ASP A 47 -0.40 6.69 5.65
N PHE A 48 -1.26 5.99 6.39
CA PHE A 48 -1.24 6.01 7.85
C PHE A 48 0.04 5.41 8.42
N TRP A 49 0.51 4.30 7.86
CA TRP A 49 1.77 3.69 8.28
C TRP A 49 2.96 4.59 7.97
N TRP A 50 2.98 5.17 6.77
CA TRP A 50 4.06 6.05 6.35
C TRP A 50 4.17 7.28 7.25
N GLU A 51 3.05 7.95 7.54
CA GLU A 51 3.05 9.09 8.47
C GLU A 51 3.53 8.69 9.87
N MET A 52 3.05 7.57 10.41
CA MET A 52 3.46 7.12 11.74
C MET A 52 4.95 6.78 11.81
N VAL A 53 5.51 6.21 10.75
CA VAL A 53 6.95 5.93 10.65
C VAL A 53 7.74 7.22 10.54
N ASN A 54 7.32 8.13 9.65
CA ASN A 54 8.01 9.38 9.37
C ASN A 54 8.00 10.34 10.57
N MET A 55 6.90 10.38 11.33
CA MET A 55 6.78 11.22 12.54
C MET A 55 7.74 10.82 13.67
N ARG A 56 8.16 9.56 13.75
CA ARG A 56 8.95 9.08 14.90
C ARG A 56 10.41 9.51 14.85
N GLN A 57 10.97 9.91 13.70
CA GLN A 57 12.39 10.25 13.50
C GLN A 57 13.42 9.23 14.06
N LEU A 58 12.97 8.01 14.39
CA LEU A 58 13.80 6.91 14.90
C LEU A 58 14.49 6.14 13.77
N PHE A 59 13.91 6.21 12.57
CA PHE A 59 14.31 5.41 11.44
C PHE A 59 15.21 6.21 10.52
N THR A 60 16.36 5.62 10.21
CA THR A 60 17.35 6.21 9.29
C THR A 60 16.99 5.90 7.85
N GLU A 61 16.42 4.72 7.62
CA GLU A 61 15.96 4.25 6.32
C GLU A 61 14.68 3.44 6.49
N VAL A 62 13.82 3.53 5.50
CA VAL A 62 12.54 2.82 5.44
C VAL A 62 12.43 2.17 4.08
N TYR A 63 12.25 0.85 4.07
CA TYR A 63 12.08 0.06 2.85
C TYR A 63 10.64 -0.41 2.71
N LEU A 64 10.11 -0.35 1.49
CA LEU A 64 8.80 -0.87 1.14
C LEU A 64 8.97 -2.14 0.32
N VAL A 65 8.70 -3.29 0.91
CA VAL A 65 8.89 -4.59 0.26
C VAL A 65 7.56 -5.05 -0.36
N THR A 66 7.58 -5.26 -1.67
CA THR A 66 6.43 -5.62 -2.48
C THR A 66 6.73 -6.83 -3.37
N ASN A 67 5.79 -7.19 -4.24
CA ASN A 67 5.91 -8.25 -5.23
C ASN A 67 5.88 -7.67 -6.65
N ALA A 68 6.26 -8.48 -7.64
CA ALA A 68 6.41 -8.04 -9.03
C ALA A 68 5.10 -7.55 -9.65
N ASP A 69 3.98 -8.20 -9.31
CA ASP A 69 2.64 -7.84 -9.77
C ASP A 69 2.20 -6.45 -9.28
N LYS A 70 2.58 -6.04 -8.07
CA LYS A 70 2.10 -4.78 -7.48
C LYS A 70 3.14 -3.67 -7.47
N TYR A 71 4.38 -3.94 -7.89
CA TYR A 71 5.49 -2.97 -7.87
C TYR A 71 5.09 -1.60 -8.43
N LYS A 72 4.46 -1.57 -9.62
CA LYS A 72 4.05 -0.31 -10.27
C LYS A 72 2.98 0.47 -9.51
N HIS A 73 2.14 -0.18 -8.72
CA HIS A 73 1.19 0.53 -7.85
C HIS A 73 1.91 1.25 -6.72
N TYR A 74 2.93 0.62 -6.14
CA TYR A 74 3.70 1.19 -5.05
C TYR A 74 4.70 2.25 -5.50
N GLU A 75 5.28 2.13 -6.70
CA GLU A 75 6.09 3.18 -7.32
C GLU A 75 5.28 4.49 -7.46
N ARG A 76 4.06 4.40 -7.99
CA ARG A 76 3.14 5.56 -8.09
C ARG A 76 2.76 6.13 -6.73
N TRP A 77 2.50 5.26 -5.76
CA TRP A 77 2.20 5.68 -4.40
C TRP A 77 3.38 6.42 -3.77
N ALA A 78 4.60 5.92 -3.97
CA ALA A 78 5.80 6.51 -3.39
C ALA A 78 6.09 7.90 -3.94
N THR A 79 6.00 8.07 -5.27
CA THR A 79 6.13 9.40 -5.90
C THR A 79 5.10 10.40 -5.37
N ALA A 80 3.86 9.96 -5.09
CA ALA A 80 2.81 10.83 -4.58
C ALA A 80 2.93 11.17 -3.07
N ASN A 81 3.70 10.38 -2.31
CA ASN A 81 3.81 10.49 -0.84
C ASN A 81 5.22 10.84 -0.37
N ASP A 82 6.09 11.30 -1.27
CA ASP A 82 7.49 11.65 -0.99
C ASP A 82 8.25 10.50 -0.30
N PHE A 83 7.97 9.26 -0.72
CA PHE A 83 8.70 8.08 -0.30
C PHE A 83 9.83 7.79 -1.30
N PRO A 84 11.07 7.48 -0.85
CA PRO A 84 12.20 7.20 -1.75
C PRO A 84 11.91 5.98 -2.64
N VAL A 85 11.79 6.19 -3.95
CA VAL A 85 11.41 5.13 -4.90
C VAL A 85 12.48 4.04 -4.96
N GLU A 86 13.75 4.41 -4.79
CA GLU A 86 14.90 3.52 -4.68
C GLU A 86 14.80 2.54 -3.48
N ASN A 87 13.96 2.86 -2.49
CA ASN A 87 13.74 2.01 -1.31
C ASN A 87 12.55 1.06 -1.48
N ILE A 88 11.97 0.96 -2.70
CA ILE A 88 10.99 -0.06 -3.03
C ILE A 88 11.70 -1.31 -3.54
N VAL A 89 11.52 -2.43 -2.83
CA VAL A 89 12.19 -3.71 -3.10
C VAL A 89 11.17 -4.77 -3.49
N ASN A 90 11.51 -5.60 -4.48
CA ASN A 90 10.75 -6.78 -4.92
C ASN A 90 11.70 -7.93 -5.22
#